data_AF-A0A2K8KYE7-F1
#
_entry.id   AF-A0A2K8KYE7-F1
#
_cell.length_a   1.000
_cell.length_b   1.000
_cell.length_c   1.000
_cell.angle_alpha   90.00
_cell.angle_beta   90.00
_cell.angle_gamma   90.00
#
_symmetry.space_group_name_H-M   'P 1'
#
loop_
_entity.id
_entity.type
_entity.pdbx_description
1 polymer ?
#
loop_
_entity_poly.entity_id
_entity_poly.type
_entity_poly.pdbx_seq_one_letter_code
_entity_poly.pdbx_strand_id
1 'polypeptide(L)'
;MNEATISTEHEQFLEEHTQIREKVLRLKRIKNVIWLMLWLPSIALASFIAYNHTTMEPQSLAEFAIPLLKWGGLVCTIIYLAYIVLHVPVVRAIYQAKSVVFPRYNSAVTEKEKKSFQWHSYFSRKESNIPSGISVAFILGAKVTTLFLLIIFYQFSWIHALGQIGEELNNEHYSFMGFIDFALFSSLVLFAVVLIFTRVSSLAGKKG
;
A
#
# COMPACT_ATOMS: atom_id res chain seq x y z
N MET A 1 22.73 -1.30 -39.78
CA MET A 1 22.67 -1.54 -38.33
C MET A 1 22.77 -3.04 -38.10
N ASN A 2 23.80 -3.52 -37.39
CA ASN A 2 24.17 -4.94 -37.31
C ASN A 2 23.19 -5.75 -36.43
N GLU A 3 22.85 -6.97 -36.85
CA GLU A 3 21.99 -7.89 -36.09
C GLU A 3 22.53 -8.19 -34.68
N ALA A 4 23.85 -8.22 -34.50
CA ALA A 4 24.51 -8.44 -33.22
C ALA A 4 24.28 -7.32 -32.18
N THR A 5 23.99 -6.09 -32.63
CA THR A 5 23.69 -4.94 -31.74
C THR A 5 22.25 -4.97 -31.24
N ILE A 6 21.35 -5.60 -32.01
CA ILE A 6 19.92 -5.68 -31.71
C ILE A 6 19.61 -6.88 -30.80
N SER A 7 20.34 -8.00 -30.95
CA SER A 7 20.27 -9.11 -30.00
C SER A 7 20.69 -8.68 -28.60
N THR A 8 21.72 -7.82 -28.48
CA THR A 8 22.18 -7.27 -27.20
C THR A 8 21.17 -6.28 -26.61
N GLU A 9 20.54 -5.42 -27.40
CA GLU A 9 19.48 -4.51 -26.92
C GLU A 9 18.22 -5.25 -26.47
N HIS A 10 17.84 -6.33 -27.16
CA HIS A 10 16.70 -7.17 -26.78
C HIS A 10 16.97 -7.95 -25.49
N GLU A 11 18.18 -8.51 -25.33
CA GLU A 11 18.61 -9.17 -24.10
C GLU A 11 18.67 -8.20 -22.92
N GLN A 12 19.23 -7.00 -23.12
CA GLN A 12 19.23 -5.95 -22.09
C GLN A 12 17.81 -5.54 -21.67
N PHE A 13 16.88 -5.43 -22.62
CA PHE A 13 15.48 -5.14 -22.30
C PHE A 13 14.81 -6.27 -21.51
N LEU A 14 15.03 -7.53 -21.91
CA LEU A 14 14.51 -8.70 -21.19
C LEU A 14 15.05 -8.76 -19.76
N GLU A 15 16.32 -8.43 -19.57
CA GLU A 15 16.96 -8.37 -18.27
C GLU A 15 16.40 -7.23 -17.41
N GLU A 16 16.32 -6.01 -17.94
CA GLU A 16 15.71 -4.86 -17.24
C GLU A 16 14.25 -5.12 -16.86
N HIS A 17 13.46 -5.69 -17.77
CA HIS A 17 12.07 -6.05 -17.51
C HIS A 17 11.94 -7.11 -16.42
N THR A 18 12.80 -8.13 -16.44
CA THR A 18 12.83 -9.19 -15.43
C THR A 18 13.21 -8.63 -14.06
N GLN A 19 14.22 -7.76 -13.99
CA GLN A 19 14.63 -7.09 -12.75
C GLN A 19 13.52 -6.21 -12.18
N ILE A 20 12.81 -5.44 -13.01
CA ILE A 20 11.67 -4.61 -12.58
C ILE A 20 10.54 -5.51 -12.08
N ARG A 21 10.21 -6.58 -12.81
CA ARG A 21 9.14 -7.53 -12.43
C ARG A 21 9.45 -8.19 -11.10
N GLU A 22 10.68 -8.63 -10.87
CA GLU A 22 11.09 -9.26 -9.62
C GLU A 22 11.01 -8.26 -8.44
N LYS A 23 11.49 -7.02 -8.64
CA LYS A 23 11.38 -5.95 -7.63
C LYS A 23 9.92 -5.67 -7.26
N VAL A 24 9.03 -5.58 -8.25
CA VAL A 24 7.59 -5.35 -8.03
C VAL A 24 6.96 -6.54 -7.30
N LEU A 25 7.27 -7.78 -7.69
CA LEU A 25 6.74 -8.98 -7.04
C LEU A 25 7.23 -9.12 -5.59
N ARG A 26 8.50 -8.81 -5.33
CA ARG A 26 9.08 -8.80 -3.97
C ARG A 26 8.38 -7.78 -3.09
N LEU A 27 8.19 -6.55 -3.59
CA LEU A 27 7.46 -5.50 -2.87
C LEU A 27 5.98 -5.88 -2.66
N LYS A 28 5.32 -6.49 -3.65
CA LYS A 28 3.94 -6.98 -3.50
C LYS A 28 3.84 -8.06 -2.42
N ARG A 29 4.79 -9.00 -2.37
CA ARG A 29 4.85 -10.05 -1.34
C ARG A 29 5.02 -9.45 0.05
N ILE A 30 5.97 -8.52 0.22
CA ILE A 30 6.20 -7.81 1.49
C ILE A 30 4.92 -7.08 1.92
N LYS A 31 4.27 -6.33 1.02
CA LYS A 31 3.02 -5.62 1.34
C LYS A 31 1.88 -6.56 1.75
N ASN A 32 1.80 -7.77 1.17
CA ASN A 32 0.81 -8.77 1.59
C ASN A 32 1.16 -9.42 2.94
N VAL A 33 2.43 -9.68 3.22
CA VAL A 33 2.86 -10.19 4.53
C VAL A 33 2.56 -9.17 5.62
N ILE A 34 2.92 -7.89 5.40
CA ILE A 34 2.59 -6.79 6.31
C ILE A 34 1.07 -6.72 6.54
N TRP A 35 0.28 -6.88 5.48
CA TRP A 35 -1.18 -6.87 5.58
C TRP A 35 -1.72 -7.99 6.47
N LEU A 36 -1.24 -9.22 6.28
CA LEU A 36 -1.66 -10.38 7.07
C LEU A 36 -1.21 -10.25 8.54
N MET A 37 0.03 -9.82 8.76
CA MET A 37 0.60 -9.60 10.10
C MET A 37 -0.12 -8.51 10.89
N LEU A 38 -0.89 -7.65 10.23
CA LEU A 38 -1.72 -6.66 10.91
C LEU A 38 -3.11 -7.20 11.22
N TRP A 39 -3.77 -7.79 10.22
CA TRP A 39 -5.15 -8.24 10.33
C TRP A 39 -5.35 -9.41 11.28
N LEU A 40 -4.45 -10.40 11.23
CA LEU A 40 -4.55 -11.60 12.07
C LEU A 40 -4.51 -11.24 13.57
N PRO A 41 -3.53 -10.46 14.06
CA PRO A 41 -3.52 -10.03 15.46
C PRO A 41 -4.71 -9.16 15.84
N SER A 42 -5.17 -8.24 14.97
CA SER A 42 -6.34 -7.41 15.27
C SER A 42 -7.63 -8.23 15.41
N ILE A 43 -7.84 -9.21 14.52
CA ILE A 43 -8.96 -10.14 14.63
C ILE A 43 -8.83 -10.97 15.90
N ALA A 44 -7.65 -11.55 16.17
CA ALA A 44 -7.42 -12.36 17.35
C ALA A 44 -7.67 -11.57 18.65
N LEU A 45 -7.20 -10.32 18.72
CA LEU A 45 -7.43 -9.43 19.85
C LEU A 45 -8.92 -9.09 20.02
N ALA A 46 -9.61 -8.74 18.93
CA ALA A 46 -11.04 -8.43 18.96
C ALA A 46 -11.86 -9.66 19.40
N SER A 47 -11.55 -10.84 18.86
CA SER A 47 -12.17 -12.09 19.28
C SER A 47 -11.88 -12.44 20.73
N PHE A 48 -10.65 -12.19 21.21
CA PHE A 48 -10.28 -12.40 22.61
C PHE A 48 -11.06 -11.48 23.55
N ILE A 49 -11.16 -10.18 23.22
CA ILE A 49 -11.94 -9.22 24.01
C ILE A 49 -13.43 -9.61 24.00
N ALA A 50 -13.98 -9.98 22.83
CA ALA A 50 -15.37 -10.39 22.70
C ALA A 50 -15.68 -11.68 23.50
N TYR A 51 -14.77 -12.65 23.49
CA TYR A 51 -14.90 -13.89 24.27
C TYR A 51 -14.89 -13.59 25.78
N ASN A 52 -13.96 -12.75 26.24
CA ASN A 52 -13.85 -12.45 27.67
C ASN A 52 -14.92 -11.47 28.19
N HIS A 53 -15.63 -10.78 27.31
CA HIS A 53 -16.75 -9.91 27.68
C HIS A 53 -17.89 -10.66 28.39
N THR A 54 -18.02 -11.97 28.19
CA THR A 54 -19.06 -12.78 28.87
C THR A 54 -18.53 -13.51 30.10
N THR A 55 -17.22 -13.52 30.35
CA THR A 55 -16.59 -14.31 31.40
C THR A 55 -15.85 -13.49 32.45
N MET A 56 -15.51 -12.23 32.16
CA MET A 56 -14.79 -11.33 33.05
C MET A 56 -15.64 -10.12 33.45
N GLU A 57 -15.37 -9.55 34.63
CA GLU A 57 -15.98 -8.28 35.02
C GLU A 57 -15.51 -7.17 34.07
N PRO A 58 -16.42 -6.27 33.63
CA PRO A 58 -16.11 -5.23 32.63
C PRO A 58 -14.88 -4.38 32.97
N GLN A 59 -14.67 -4.10 34.24
CA GLN A 59 -13.56 -3.29 34.72
C GLN A 59 -12.21 -4.00 34.55
N SER A 60 -12.10 -5.26 34.98
CA SER A 60 -10.87 -6.06 34.82
C SER A 60 -10.52 -6.30 33.33
N LEU A 61 -11.54 -6.50 32.49
CA LEU A 61 -11.36 -6.64 31.05
C LEU A 61 -10.86 -5.33 30.41
N ALA A 62 -11.40 -4.20 30.84
CA ALA A 62 -11.01 -2.89 30.33
C ALA A 62 -9.58 -2.51 30.74
N GLU A 63 -9.18 -2.74 32.00
CA GLU A 63 -7.80 -2.53 32.46
C GLU A 63 -6.78 -3.33 31.65
N PHE A 64 -7.12 -4.58 31.29
CA PHE A 64 -6.29 -5.40 30.41
C PHE A 64 -6.29 -4.92 28.96
N ALA A 65 -7.45 -4.50 28.44
CA ALA A 65 -7.60 -4.11 27.03
C ALA A 65 -6.98 -2.74 26.72
N ILE A 66 -7.02 -1.77 27.64
CA ILE A 66 -6.51 -0.41 27.45
C ILE A 66 -5.07 -0.36 26.91
N PRO A 67 -4.06 -1.01 27.53
CA PRO A 67 -2.69 -0.97 27.01
C PRO A 67 -2.58 -1.64 25.64
N LEU A 68 -3.32 -2.73 25.41
CA LEU A 68 -3.33 -3.43 24.11
C LEU A 68 -3.96 -2.58 23.01
N LEU A 69 -5.01 -1.82 23.31
CA LEU A 69 -5.67 -0.92 22.36
C LEU A 69 -4.79 0.30 22.07
N LYS A 70 -4.18 0.91 23.09
CA LYS A 70 -3.27 2.05 22.97
C LYS A 70 -2.04 1.71 22.12
N TRP A 71 -1.30 0.66 22.51
CA TRP A 71 -0.10 0.24 21.78
C TRP A 71 -0.42 -0.43 20.45
N GLY A 72 -1.53 -1.16 20.36
CA GLY A 72 -2.05 -1.72 19.11
C GLY A 72 -2.34 -0.63 18.08
N GLY A 73 -2.98 0.46 18.48
CA GLY A 73 -3.22 1.63 17.63
C GLY A 73 -1.93 2.27 17.11
N LEU A 74 -0.91 2.41 17.96
CA LEU A 74 0.40 2.92 17.55
C LEU A 74 1.11 2.00 16.56
N VAL A 75 1.15 0.69 16.81
CA VAL A 75 1.75 -0.30 15.91
C VAL A 75 1.04 -0.30 14.56
N CYS A 76 -0.29 -0.23 14.55
CA CYS A 76 -1.08 -0.09 13.32
C CYS A 76 -0.70 1.18 12.54
N THR A 77 -0.50 2.28 13.25
CA THR A 77 -0.10 3.57 12.66
C THR A 77 1.29 3.50 12.03
N ILE A 78 2.26 2.90 12.70
CA ILE A 78 3.62 2.69 12.16
C ILE A 78 3.58 1.83 10.90
N ILE A 79 2.82 0.73 10.92
CA ILE A 79 2.65 -0.16 9.77
C ILE A 79 1.96 0.55 8.61
N TYR A 80 0.95 1.37 8.89
CA TYR A 80 0.27 2.19 7.91
C TYR A 80 1.23 3.17 7.21
N LEU A 81 2.05 3.88 7.99
CA LEU A 81 3.09 4.77 7.46
C LEU A 81 4.08 4.01 6.56
N ALA A 82 4.59 2.86 7.02
CA ALA A 82 5.48 2.03 6.23
C ALA A 82 4.82 1.56 4.92
N TYR A 83 3.53 1.21 4.95
CA TYR A 83 2.78 0.79 3.77
C TYR A 83 2.65 1.90 2.72
N ILE A 84 2.41 3.15 3.15
CA ILE A 84 2.35 4.34 2.29
C ILE A 84 3.73 4.65 1.71
N VAL A 85 4.77 4.67 2.55
CA VAL A 85 6.14 4.97 2.11
C VAL A 85 6.62 3.93 1.08
N LEU A 86 6.36 2.64 1.32
CA LEU A 86 6.68 1.56 0.37
C LEU A 86 5.89 1.66 -0.93
N HIS A 87 4.79 2.42 -0.97
CA HIS A 87 4.03 2.60 -2.21
C HIS A 87 4.74 3.52 -3.20
N VAL A 88 5.41 4.56 -2.73
CA VAL A 88 6.12 5.54 -3.57
C VAL A 88 7.13 4.89 -4.53
N PRO A 89 8.08 4.04 -4.08
CA PRO A 89 9.05 3.40 -4.98
C PRO A 89 8.40 2.41 -5.94
N VAL A 90 7.32 1.73 -5.53
CA VAL A 90 6.56 0.83 -6.42
C VAL A 90 5.94 1.61 -7.57
N VAL A 91 5.28 2.72 -7.29
CA VAL A 91 4.67 3.55 -8.34
C VAL A 91 5.73 4.16 -9.24
N ARG A 92 6.84 4.64 -8.66
CA ARG A 92 7.97 5.17 -9.43
C ARG A 92 8.57 4.13 -10.37
N ALA A 93 8.79 2.90 -9.90
CA ALA A 93 9.31 1.81 -10.73
C ALA A 93 8.34 1.44 -11.88
N ILE A 94 7.04 1.35 -11.58
CA ILE A 94 6.01 1.09 -12.61
C ILE A 94 5.96 2.23 -13.62
N TYR A 95 6.06 3.49 -13.16
CA TYR A 95 6.07 4.65 -14.04
C TYR A 95 7.31 4.68 -14.93
N GLN A 96 8.50 4.42 -14.38
CA GLN A 96 9.75 4.36 -15.14
C GLN A 96 9.72 3.27 -16.21
N ALA A 97 9.17 2.09 -15.88
CA ALA A 97 8.94 1.03 -16.87
C ALA A 97 8.05 1.53 -18.02
N LYS A 98 6.91 2.17 -17.68
CA LYS A 98 5.94 2.70 -18.65
C LYS A 98 6.41 3.87 -19.50
N SER A 99 7.21 4.76 -18.96
CA SER A 99 7.57 6.03 -19.59
C SER A 99 8.93 6.02 -20.28
N VAL A 100 9.85 5.15 -19.87
CA VAL A 100 11.24 5.17 -20.38
C VAL A 100 11.59 3.85 -21.04
N VAL A 101 11.44 2.73 -20.32
CA VAL A 101 11.92 1.42 -20.79
C VAL A 101 11.08 0.92 -21.96
N PHE A 102 9.76 1.02 -21.86
CA PHE A 102 8.83 0.53 -22.89
C PHE A 102 8.81 1.37 -24.18
N PRO A 103 8.83 2.72 -24.13
CA PRO A 103 8.99 3.53 -25.35
C PRO A 103 10.35 3.31 -26.04
N ARG A 104 11.45 3.18 -25.29
CA ARG A 104 12.79 2.89 -25.83
C ARG A 104 12.84 1.55 -26.58
N TYR A 105 12.15 0.54 -26.05
CA TYR A 105 11.99 -0.74 -26.73
C TYR A 105 11.16 -0.62 -28.01
N ASN A 106 10.03 0.09 -27.96
CA ASN A 106 9.21 0.29 -29.15
C ASN A 106 9.96 1.07 -30.23
N SER A 107 10.74 2.10 -29.91
CA SER A 107 11.55 2.79 -30.91
C SER A 107 12.58 1.87 -31.57
N ALA A 108 13.20 0.96 -30.81
CA ALA A 108 14.17 0.00 -31.35
C ALA A 108 13.52 -1.08 -32.24
N VAL A 109 12.29 -1.51 -31.92
CA VAL A 109 11.58 -2.59 -32.66
C VAL A 109 10.81 -2.06 -33.89
N THR A 110 10.27 -0.84 -33.82
CA THR A 110 9.44 -0.24 -34.90
C THR A 110 10.25 0.07 -36.17
N GLU A 111 11.59 0.15 -36.09
CA GLU A 111 12.44 0.37 -37.27
C GLU A 111 12.53 -0.85 -38.22
N LYS A 112 12.28 -2.08 -37.75
CA LYS A 112 12.37 -3.29 -38.60
C LYS A 112 11.03 -3.95 -38.90
N GLU A 113 10.09 -3.97 -37.96
CA GLU A 113 8.77 -4.55 -38.19
C GLU A 113 7.76 -3.43 -38.41
N LYS A 114 7.28 -3.25 -39.65
CA LYS A 114 6.10 -2.41 -39.98
C LYS A 114 4.79 -2.91 -39.33
N LYS A 115 4.87 -3.59 -38.18
CA LYS A 115 3.75 -3.97 -37.34
C LYS A 115 3.89 -3.21 -36.03
N SER A 116 2.96 -2.28 -35.80
CA SER A 116 2.81 -1.67 -34.49
C SER A 116 2.57 -2.76 -33.47
N PHE A 117 3.53 -2.95 -32.57
CA PHE A 117 3.39 -3.89 -31.46
C PHE A 117 2.18 -3.47 -30.63
N GLN A 118 1.10 -4.26 -30.69
CA GLN A 118 -0.15 -3.94 -30.00
C GLN A 118 -0.09 -4.37 -28.53
N TRP A 119 0.29 -3.41 -27.69
CA TRP A 119 0.45 -3.46 -26.24
C TRP A 119 -0.60 -4.25 -25.45
N HIS A 120 -1.88 -4.24 -25.87
CA HIS A 120 -2.94 -4.97 -25.16
C HIS A 120 -2.76 -6.49 -25.26
N SER A 121 -2.20 -6.99 -26.36
CA SER A 121 -2.09 -8.43 -26.63
C SER A 121 -0.98 -9.13 -25.82
N TYR A 122 0.12 -8.44 -25.54
CA TYR A 122 1.29 -9.03 -24.87
C TYR A 122 1.03 -9.30 -23.38
N PHE A 123 0.21 -8.46 -22.72
CA PHE A 123 -0.29 -8.72 -21.37
C PHE A 123 -1.61 -9.51 -21.35
N SER A 124 -2.42 -9.47 -22.42
CA SER A 124 -3.72 -10.16 -22.46
C SER A 124 -3.59 -11.68 -22.59
N ARG A 125 -2.57 -12.20 -23.30
CA ARG A 125 -2.64 -13.62 -23.70
C ARG A 125 -2.18 -14.64 -22.66
N LYS A 126 -1.78 -14.24 -21.45
CA LYS A 126 -1.50 -15.19 -20.34
C LYS A 126 -1.39 -14.59 -18.93
N GLU A 127 -1.76 -13.33 -18.71
CA GLU A 127 -1.78 -12.73 -17.36
C GLU A 127 -3.20 -12.26 -16.99
N SER A 128 -4.10 -13.22 -16.78
CA SER A 128 -5.39 -13.00 -16.11
C SER A 128 -5.27 -12.43 -14.68
N ASN A 129 -4.04 -12.24 -14.17
CA ASN A 129 -3.73 -11.83 -12.81
C ASN A 129 -3.01 -10.48 -12.69
N ILE A 130 -2.84 -9.71 -13.77
CA ILE A 130 -2.42 -8.30 -13.66
C ILE A 130 -3.67 -7.42 -13.76
N PRO A 131 -4.15 -6.84 -12.65
CA PRO A 131 -5.33 -6.00 -12.67
C PRO A 131 -5.07 -4.76 -13.52
N SER A 132 -6.10 -4.27 -14.21
CA SER A 132 -6.06 -2.97 -14.91
C SER A 132 -5.53 -1.87 -13.97
N GLY A 133 -4.90 -0.82 -14.52
CA GLY A 133 -4.36 0.28 -13.70
C GLY A 133 -5.41 0.93 -12.78
N ILE A 134 -6.68 0.92 -13.19
CA ILE A 134 -7.83 1.38 -12.39
C ILE A 134 -8.12 0.40 -11.23
N SER A 135 -8.11 -0.91 -11.50
CA SER A 135 -8.29 -1.94 -10.48
C SER A 135 -7.16 -1.94 -9.43
N VAL A 136 -5.91 -1.69 -9.84
CA VAL A 136 -4.78 -1.61 -8.89
C VAL A 136 -4.91 -0.39 -7.97
N ALA A 137 -5.26 0.78 -8.52
CA ALA A 137 -5.48 1.99 -7.74
C ALA A 137 -6.67 1.83 -6.77
N PHE A 138 -7.75 1.19 -7.22
CA PHE A 138 -8.91 0.91 -6.38
C PHE A 138 -8.61 -0.07 -5.24
N ILE A 139 -7.95 -1.21 -5.52
CA ILE A 139 -7.56 -2.19 -4.49
C ILE A 139 -6.63 -1.55 -3.45
N LEU A 140 -5.70 -0.71 -3.91
CA LEU A 140 -4.80 -0.01 -3.01
C LEU A 140 -5.52 1.04 -2.17
N GLY A 141 -6.38 1.86 -2.78
CA GLY A 141 -7.23 2.82 -2.07
C GLY A 141 -8.07 2.13 -1.01
N ALA A 142 -8.72 1.02 -1.36
CA ALA A 142 -9.46 0.19 -0.42
C ALA A 142 -8.57 -0.26 0.75
N LYS A 143 -7.37 -0.79 0.50
CA LYS A 143 -6.45 -1.21 1.58
C LYS A 143 -6.03 -0.06 2.49
N VAL A 144 -5.70 1.11 1.93
CA VAL A 144 -5.33 2.31 2.71
C VAL A 144 -6.51 2.78 3.56
N THR A 145 -7.71 2.87 2.99
CA THR A 145 -8.94 3.24 3.72
C THR A 145 -9.26 2.24 4.82
N THR A 146 -9.12 0.95 4.53
CA THR A 146 -9.36 -0.12 5.50
C THR A 146 -8.40 -0.04 6.71
N LEU A 147 -7.12 0.26 6.49
CA LEU A 147 -6.16 0.47 7.58
C LEU A 147 -6.49 1.72 8.40
N PHE A 148 -6.89 2.78 7.71
CA PHE A 148 -7.31 4.02 8.36
C PHE A 148 -8.50 3.78 9.29
N LEU A 149 -9.53 3.06 8.82
CA LEU A 149 -10.68 2.67 9.63
C LEU A 149 -10.29 1.78 10.81
N LEU A 150 -9.33 0.86 10.63
CA LEU A 150 -8.84 0.01 11.71
C LEU A 150 -8.18 0.85 12.82
N ILE A 151 -7.39 1.87 12.47
CA ILE A 151 -6.74 2.74 13.47
C ILE A 151 -7.78 3.58 14.23
N ILE A 152 -8.78 4.12 13.53
CA ILE A 152 -9.92 4.79 14.18
C ILE A 152 -10.64 3.84 15.13
N PHE A 153 -10.84 2.58 14.72
CA PHE A 153 -11.46 1.58 15.58
C PHE A 153 -10.65 1.35 16.86
N TYR A 154 -9.33 1.24 16.77
CA TYR A 154 -8.46 1.15 17.95
C TYR A 154 -8.60 2.37 18.88
N GLN A 155 -8.60 3.59 18.34
CA GLN A 155 -8.76 4.81 19.13
C GLN A 155 -10.13 4.86 19.80
N PHE A 156 -11.20 4.54 19.08
CA PHE A 156 -12.56 4.53 19.61
C PHE A 156 -12.74 3.47 20.70
N SER A 157 -12.26 2.25 20.46
CA SER A 157 -12.29 1.17 21.45
C SER A 157 -11.48 1.52 22.69
N TRP A 158 -10.35 2.20 22.54
CA TRP A 158 -9.55 2.65 23.68
C TRP A 158 -10.30 3.69 24.53
N ILE A 159 -10.91 4.71 23.89
CA ILE A 159 -11.74 5.70 24.59
C ILE A 159 -12.89 5.02 25.34
N HIS A 160 -13.57 4.07 24.67
CA HIS A 160 -14.68 3.35 25.29
C HIS A 160 -14.22 2.53 26.49
N ALA A 161 -13.06 1.88 26.42
CA ALA A 161 -12.49 1.12 27.53
C ALA A 161 -12.13 2.02 28.73
N LEU A 162 -11.55 3.21 28.48
CA LEU A 162 -11.29 4.20 29.54
C LEU A 162 -12.59 4.65 30.23
N GLY A 163 -13.64 4.90 29.45
CA GLY A 163 -14.95 5.27 29.99
C GLY A 163 -15.57 4.20 30.89
N GLN A 164 -15.31 2.92 30.63
CA GLN A 164 -15.82 1.80 31.45
C GLN A 164 -15.13 1.68 32.82
N ILE A 165 -13.86 2.10 32.93
CA ILE A 165 -13.14 2.11 34.21
C ILE A 165 -13.31 3.42 34.98
N GLY A 166 -14.11 4.36 34.46
CA GLY A 166 -14.33 5.68 35.06
C GLY A 166 -13.12 6.61 34.96
N GLU A 167 -12.16 6.32 34.08
CA GLU A 167 -10.99 7.16 33.87
C GLU A 167 -11.30 8.24 32.83
N GLU A 168 -11.20 9.50 33.25
CA GLU A 168 -11.36 10.63 32.33
C GLU A 168 -10.16 10.78 31.40
N LEU A 169 -10.42 11.25 30.18
CA LEU A 169 -9.35 11.56 29.23
C LEU A 169 -8.50 12.72 29.78
N ASN A 170 -7.23 12.45 30.03
CA ASN A 170 -6.26 13.45 30.48
C ASN A 170 -5.44 13.99 29.29
N ASN A 171 -4.57 14.98 29.58
CA ASN A 171 -3.72 15.59 28.56
C ASN A 171 -2.78 14.59 27.86
N GLU A 172 -2.32 13.55 28.55
CA GLU A 172 -1.46 12.52 27.95
C GLU A 172 -2.25 11.66 26.95
N HIS A 173 -3.49 11.30 27.28
CA HIS A 173 -4.39 10.56 26.39
C HIS A 173 -4.66 11.36 25.11
N TYR A 174 -5.01 12.63 25.23
CA TYR A 174 -5.23 13.52 24.09
C TYR A 174 -3.97 13.75 23.26
N SER A 175 -2.81 13.96 23.91
CA SER A 175 -1.53 14.14 23.21
C SER A 175 -1.16 12.91 22.38
N PHE A 176 -1.36 11.72 22.94
CA PHE A 176 -1.08 10.45 22.24
C PHE A 176 -2.03 10.22 21.05
N MET A 177 -3.34 10.46 21.23
CA MET A 177 -4.29 10.40 20.10
C MET A 177 -3.94 11.43 19.04
N GLY A 178 -3.63 12.66 19.44
CA GLY A 178 -3.23 13.74 18.54
C GLY A 178 -1.97 13.41 17.74
N PHE A 179 -1.00 12.70 18.34
CA PHE A 179 0.18 12.21 17.62
C PHE A 179 -0.20 11.18 16.53
N ILE A 180 -1.08 10.23 16.84
CA ILE A 180 -1.58 9.25 15.87
C ILE A 180 -2.34 9.97 14.74
N ASP A 181 -3.26 10.87 15.09
CA ASP A 181 -4.08 11.60 14.12
C ASP A 181 -3.23 12.48 13.20
N PHE A 182 -2.24 13.16 13.77
CA PHE A 182 -1.29 13.96 13.00
C PHE A 182 -0.50 13.10 12.00
N ALA A 183 -0.03 11.92 12.42
CA ALA A 183 0.68 10.98 11.56
C ALA A 183 -0.22 10.43 10.45
N LEU A 184 -1.47 10.08 10.77
CA LEU A 184 -2.48 9.62 9.81
C LEU A 184 -2.77 10.70 8.77
N PHE A 185 -3.07 11.92 9.20
CA PHE A 185 -3.44 13.02 8.30
C PHE A 185 -2.26 13.42 7.41
N SER A 186 -1.06 13.57 7.99
CA SER A 186 0.15 13.93 7.24
C SER A 186 0.48 12.90 6.15
N SER A 187 0.29 11.62 6.45
CA SER A 187 0.57 10.55 5.48
C SER A 187 -0.51 10.40 4.41
N LEU A 188 -1.78 10.68 4.73
CA LEU A 188 -2.86 10.81 3.75
C LEU A 188 -2.59 11.93 2.75
N VAL A 189 -2.16 13.10 3.23
CA VAL A 189 -1.77 14.23 2.38
C VAL A 189 -0.61 13.83 1.48
N LEU A 190 0.46 13.22 2.04
CA LEU A 190 1.59 12.75 1.25
C LEU A 190 1.17 11.75 0.17
N PHE A 191 0.29 10.80 0.51
CA PHE A 191 -0.22 9.81 -0.43
C PHE A 191 -1.02 10.46 -1.57
N ALA A 192 -1.91 11.40 -1.24
CA ALA A 192 -2.67 12.16 -2.23
C ALA A 192 -1.76 12.96 -3.18
N VAL A 193 -0.74 13.63 -2.63
CA VAL A 193 0.26 14.37 -3.42
C VAL A 193 0.99 13.44 -4.39
N VAL A 194 1.45 12.27 -3.94
CA VAL A 194 2.13 11.28 -4.79
C VAL A 194 1.20 10.78 -5.92
N LEU A 195 -0.08 10.53 -5.62
CA LEU A 195 -1.07 10.15 -6.63
C LEU A 195 -1.31 11.26 -7.66
N ILE A 196 -1.41 12.52 -7.22
CA ILE A 196 -1.57 13.67 -8.12
C ILE A 196 -0.34 13.81 -9.02
N PHE A 197 0.88 13.81 -8.47
CA PHE A 197 2.11 13.93 -9.26
C PHE A 197 2.22 12.81 -10.31
N THR A 198 1.90 11.58 -9.94
CA THR A 198 1.97 10.43 -10.87
C THR A 198 0.90 10.51 -11.96
N ARG A 199 -0.29 11.04 -11.65
CA ARG A 199 -1.34 11.36 -12.64
C ARG A 199 -0.95 12.49 -13.58
N VAL A 200 -0.42 13.59 -13.05
CA VAL A 200 0.00 14.78 -13.82
C VAL A 200 1.14 14.42 -14.77
N SER A 201 2.17 13.70 -14.31
CA SER A 201 3.27 13.24 -15.16
C SER A 201 2.81 12.29 -16.27
N SER A 202 1.86 11.39 -15.98
CA SER A 202 1.24 10.51 -16.98
C SER A 202 0.44 11.27 -18.05
N LEU A 203 -0.22 12.36 -17.67
CA LEU A 203 -0.97 13.22 -18.59
C LEU A 203 -0.05 14.14 -19.41
N ALA A 204 1.06 14.60 -18.85
CA ALA A 204 2.07 15.39 -19.57
C ALA A 204 2.70 14.60 -20.73
N GLY A 205 2.95 13.30 -20.54
CA GLY A 205 3.46 12.41 -21.59
C GLY A 205 2.47 12.08 -22.72
N LYS A 206 1.20 12.50 -22.63
CA LYS A 206 0.19 12.35 -23.70
C LYS A 206 0.06 13.58 -24.60
N LYS A 207 0.75 14.69 -24.28
CA LYS A 207 0.70 15.95 -25.04
C LYS A 207 1.96 16.20 -25.90
N GLY A 208 2.83 15.21 -26.06
CA GLY A 208 3.98 15.25 -26.97
C GLY A 208 3.76 14.35 -28.16
#